data_AF-A0A7J2SWE8-F1
#
_entry.id   AF-A0A7J2SWE8-F1
#
_cell.length_a   1.000
_cell.length_b   1.000
_cell.length_c   1.000
_cell.angle_alpha   90.00
_cell.angle_beta   90.00
_cell.angle_gamma   90.00
#
_symmetry.space_group_name_H-M   'P 1'
#
loop_
_entity.id
_entity.type
_entity.pdbx_description
1 polymer ?
#
loop_
_entity_poly.entity_id
_entity_poly.type
_entity_poly.pdbx_seq_one_letter_code
_entity_poly.pdbx_strand_id
1 'polypeptide(L)' 'MSESFKVDCYIIDVKLKGTWYSLPFICKRHPSEITIEEIVKGIELFLKVGALQIDYIEEFRVWKKTFEVKRHAEYQGS' A
#
# COMPACT_ATOMS: atom_id res chain seq x y z
N MET A 1 -11.73 -7.29 -25.79
CA MET A 1 -12.14 -6.31 -24.76
C MET A 1 -11.07 -6.32 -23.68
N SER A 2 -10.40 -5.19 -23.40
CA SER A 2 -9.46 -5.13 -22.29
C SER A 2 -10.24 -5.13 -20.98
N GLU A 3 -10.07 -6.17 -20.18
CA GLU A 3 -10.69 -6.27 -18.86
C GLU A 3 -9.96 -5.30 -17.92
N SER A 4 -10.63 -4.23 -17.48
CA SER A 4 -10.14 -3.36 -16.41
C SER A 4 -10.76 -3.80 -15.07
N PHE A 5 -9.96 -3.76 -14.01
CA PHE A 5 -10.44 -3.97 -12.65
C PHE A 5 -9.90 -2.87 -11.74
N LYS A 6 -10.64 -2.56 -10.69
CA LYS A 6 -10.20 -1.59 -9.69
C LYS A 6 -9.34 -2.29 -8.64
N VAL A 7 -8.39 -1.56 -8.08
CA VAL A 7 -7.59 -2.00 -6.94
C VAL A 7 -7.54 -0.85 -5.96
N ASP A 8 -7.94 -1.12 -4.73
CA ASP A 8 -7.76 -0.17 -3.64
C ASP A 8 -6.49 -0.53 -2.91
N CYS A 9 -5.62 0.45 -2.76
CA CYS A 9 -4.44 0.34 -1.93
C CYS A 9 -4.53 1.31 -0.75
N TYR A 10 -4.15 0.82 0.42
CA TYR A 10 -3.83 1.65 1.57
C TYR A 10 -2.33 1.94 1.54
N ILE A 11 -2.02 3.22 1.61
CA ILE A 11 -0.69 3.77 1.50
C ILE A 11 -0.36 4.40 2.84
N ILE A 12 0.84 4.11 3.34
CA ILE A 12 1.41 4.80 4.48
C ILE A 12 2.43 5.80 3.95
N ASP A 13 2.24 7.06 4.34
CA ASP A 13 3.26 8.09 4.22
C ASP A 13 3.95 8.20 5.57
N VAL A 14 5.27 8.06 5.59
CA VAL A 14 6.09 8.26 6.79
C VAL A 14 7.08 9.39 6.55
N LYS A 15 7.19 10.28 7.53
CA LYS A 15 8.19 11.34 7.55
C LYS A 15 9.36 10.94 8.42
N LEU A 16 10.53 10.82 7.80
CA LEU A 16 11.79 10.45 8.44
C LEU A 16 12.84 11.51 8.14
N LYS A 17 13.43 12.12 9.18
CA LYS A 17 14.50 13.13 9.05
C LYS A 17 14.14 14.23 8.04
N GLY A 18 12.92 14.77 8.15
CA GLY A 18 12.41 15.80 7.25
C GLY A 18 11.91 15.32 5.88
N THR A 19 12.09 14.05 5.50
CA THR A 19 11.76 13.50 4.18
C THR A 19 10.54 12.59 4.22
N TRP A 20 9.63 12.73 3.25
CA TRP A 20 8.44 11.87 3.11
C TRP A 20 8.71 10.64 2.23
N TYR A 21 8.27 9.48 2.71
CA TYR A 21 8.29 8.20 1.99
C TYR A 21 6.88 7.65 1.92
N SER A 22 6.44 7.26 0.73
CA SER A 22 5.09 6.71 0.49
C SER A 22 5.19 5.26 0.04
N LEU A 23 4.56 4.35 0.77
CA LEU A 23 4.61 2.92 0.48
C LEU A 23 3.20 2.30 0.58
N PRO A 24 2.73 1.57 -0.45
CA PRO A 24 1.52 0.77 -0.32
C PRO A 24 1.80 -0.44 0.59
N PHE A 25 0.93 -0.69 1.56
CA PHE A 25 1.08 -1.81 2.50
C PHE A 25 -0.08 -2.82 2.44
N ILE A 26 -1.21 -2.43 1.85
CA ILE A 26 -2.33 -3.32 1.51
C ILE A 26 -2.84 -2.93 0.13
N CYS A 27 -3.06 -3.90 -0.76
CA CYS A 27 -3.77 -3.69 -2.03
C CYS A 27 -4.75 -4.85 -2.25
N LYS A 28 -6.04 -4.54 -2.46
CA LYS A 28 -7.07 -5.54 -2.81
C LYS A 28 -7.90 -5.08 -4.00
N ARG A 29 -8.32 -6.04 -4.84
CA ARG A 29 -9.19 -5.78 -6.01
C ARG A 29 -10.57 -5.24 -5.64
N HIS A 30 -11.06 -5.56 -4.44
CA HIS A 30 -12.39 -5.17 -3.96
C HIS A 30 -12.32 -4.68 -2.50
N PRO A 31 -12.27 -3.37 -2.24
CA PRO A 31 -11.98 -2.77 -0.93
C PRO A 31 -13.04 -2.92 0.15
N SER A 32 -14.27 -3.28 -0.20
CA SER A 32 -15.37 -3.42 0.76
C SER A 32 -15.07 -4.45 1.86
N GLU A 33 -14.00 -5.22 1.69
CA GLU A 33 -13.57 -6.27 2.60
C GLU A 33 -12.36 -5.88 3.46
N ILE A 34 -11.77 -4.68 3.29
CA ILE A 34 -10.62 -4.28 4.11
C ILE A 34 -11.13 -3.73 5.45
N THR A 35 -10.85 -4.49 6.51
CA THR A 35 -11.20 -4.11 7.87
C THR A 35 -10.17 -3.17 8.49
N ILE A 36 -10.57 -2.43 9.53
CA ILE A 36 -9.63 -1.62 10.33
C ILE A 36 -8.53 -2.52 10.94
N GLU A 37 -8.88 -3.74 11.36
CA GLU A 37 -7.92 -4.69 11.91
C GLU A 37 -6.82 -5.07 10.92
N GLU A 38 -7.18 -5.31 9.65
CA GLU A 38 -6.20 -5.55 8.59
C GLU A 38 -5.29 -4.34 8.36
N ILE A 39 -5.85 -3.13 8.37
CA ILE A 39 -5.07 -1.88 8.25
C ILE A 39 -4.05 -1.79 9.38
N VAL A 40 -4.47 -2.00 10.63
CA VAL A 40 -3.59 -1.95 11.81
C VAL A 40 -2.49 -3.01 11.71
N LYS A 41 -2.84 -4.26 11.39
CA LYS A 41 -1.85 -5.34 11.20
C LYS A 41 -0.85 -5.04 10.09
N GLY A 42 -1.32 -4.44 8.99
CA GLY A 42 -0.45 -4.03 7.88
C GLY A 42 0.54 -2.93 8.30
N ILE A 43 0.09 -1.95 9.09
CA ILE A 43 0.97 -0.91 9.67
C ILE A 43 1.98 -1.55 10.63
N GLU A 44 1.54 -2.42 11.54
CA GLU A 44 2.47 -3.11 12.45
C GLU A 44 3.54 -3.90 11.71
N LEU A 45 3.14 -4.65 10.67
CA LEU A 45 4.08 -5.41 9.84
C LEU A 45 5.05 -4.46 9.14
N PHE A 46 4.56 -3.36 8.59
CA PHE A 46 5.40 -2.35 7.94
C PHE A 46 6.44 -1.77 8.91
N LEU A 47 6.03 -1.45 10.14
CA LEU A 47 6.94 -0.93 11.17
C LEU A 47 7.93 -1.99 11.68
N LYS A 48 7.52 -3.27 11.76
CA LYS A 48 8.37 -4.37 12.24
C LYS A 48 9.33 -4.92 11.18
N VAL A 49 8.90 -4.98 9.92
CA VAL A 49 9.59 -5.67 8.80
C VAL A 49 10.22 -4.68 7.83
N GLY A 50 9.79 -3.42 7.83
CA GLY A 50 10.30 -2.40 6.92
C GLY A 50 11.83 -2.35 6.93
N ALA A 51 12.41 -2.32 5.73
CA ALA A 51 13.85 -2.28 5.45
C ALA A 51 14.60 -1.07 6.04
N LEU A 52 13.93 -0.27 6.88
CA LEU A 52 14.38 1.03 7.34
C LEU A 52 14.80 1.06 8.81
N GLN A 53 14.71 -0.05 9.58
CA GLN A 53 15.02 -0.09 11.04
C GLN A 53 14.62 1.24 11.69
N ILE A 54 13.34 1.57 11.58
CA ILE A 54 12.87 2.92 11.85
C ILE A 54 12.78 3.09 13.36
N ASP A 55 13.86 3.57 13.96
CA ASP A 55 13.90 3.88 15.40
C ASP A 55 13.03 5.11 15.74
N TYR A 56 12.71 5.95 14.73
CA TYR A 56 11.96 7.18 14.93
C TYR A 56 11.15 7.59 13.69
N ILE A 57 9.87 7.88 13.91
CA ILE A 57 8.94 8.46 12.93
C ILE A 57 8.52 9.84 13.43
N GLU A 58 8.72 10.89 12.63
CA GLU A 58 8.25 12.23 12.98
C GLU A 58 6.73 12.34 12.87
N GLU A 59 6.22 11.83 11.76
CA GLU A 59 4.80 11.88 11.41
C GLU A 59 4.49 10.70 10.49
N PHE A 60 3.29 10.14 10.62
CA PHE A 60 2.78 9.20 9.64
C PHE A 60 1.34 9.53 9.26
N ARG A 61 0.96 9.17 8.03
CA ARG A 61 -0.39 9.32 7.51
C ARG A 61 -0.77 8.04 6.79
N VAL A 62 -2.03 7.66 6.92
CA VAL A 62 -2.59 6.51 6.21
C VAL A 62 -3.73 7.01 5.36
N TRP A 63 -3.70 6.67 4.08
CA TRP A 63 -4.73 7.07 3.15
C TRP A 63 -4.97 5.99 2.10
N LYS A 64 -6.12 6.06 1.46
CA LYS A 64 -6.57 5.09 0.46
C LYS A 64 -6.48 5.69 -0.93
N LYS A 65 -6.00 4.93 -1.90
CA LYS A 65 -6.10 5.24 -3.33
C LYS A 65 -6.71 4.08 -4.10
N THR A 66 -7.72 4.38 -4.91
CA THR A 66 -8.28 3.44 -5.89
C THR A 66 -7.58 3.65 -7.24
N PHE A 67 -7.05 2.57 -7.79
CA PHE A 67 -6.43 2.51 -9.10
C PHE A 67 -7.32 1.73 -10.06
N GLU A 68 -7.45 2.19 -11.29
CA GLU A 68 -8.00 1.38 -12.36
C GLU A 68 -6.85 0.69 -13.10
N VAL A 69 -6.82 -0.63 -13.04
CA VAL A 69 -5.76 -1.46 -13.62
C VAL A 69 -6.30 -2.12 -14.87
N LYS A 70 -5.63 -1.90 -15.99
CA LYS A 70 -5.91 -2.60 -17.25
C LYS A 70 -5.06 -3.85 -17.31
N ARG A 71 -5.67 -5.02 -17.49
CA ARG A 71 -4.91 -6.25 -17.71
C ARG A 71 -4.29 -6.18 -19.11
N HIS A 72 -2.97 -5.99 -19.19
CA HIS A 72 -2.25 -6.22 -20.44
C HIS A 72 -2.15 -7.73 -20.63
N ALA A 73 -2.75 -8.25 -21.71
CA ALA A 73 -2.48 -9.60 -22.16
C ALA A 73 -1.08 -9.57 -22.78
N GLU A 74 -0.05 -9.86 -21.97
CA GLU A 74 1.27 -10.41 -22.33
C GLU A 74 2.26 -10.17 -21.18
N TYR A 75 2.43 -11.20 -20.34
CA TYR A 75 3.72 -11.47 -19.73
C TYR A 75 4.17 -12.82 -20.28
N GLN A 76 4.76 -12.83 -21.48
CA GLN A 76 5.56 -13.96 -21.93
C GLN A 76 6.90 -13.82 -21.23
N GLY A 77 7.07 -14.59 -20.15
CA GLY A 77 8.35 -14.67 -19.46
C GLY A 77 9.41 -15.18 -20.44
N SER A 78 10.47 -14.38 -20.58
CA SER A 78 11.76 -14.78 -21.18
C SER A 78 12.62 -15.45 -20.12
#